data_AF-T2IYK2-F1
#
_entry.id   AF-T2IYK2-F1
#
_cell.length_a   1.000
_cell.length_b   1.000
_cell.length_c   1.000
_cell.angle_alpha   90.00
_cell.angle_beta   90.00
_cell.angle_gamma   90.00
#
_symmetry.space_group_name_H-M   'P 1'
#
loop_
_entity.id
_entity.type
_entity.pdbx_description
1 polymer ?
#
loop_
_entity_poly.entity_id
_entity_poly.type
_entity_poly.pdbx_seq_one_letter_code
_entity_poly.pdbx_strand_id
1 'polypeptide(L)'
;MTNSLTAILPTVFDSLFYFAQSDSFWNKIAIAFGTEYDLAEAEEIRTQWQNREFSQLPEIEIISDAILGDFRGGYAANSNQIYLADSFLKLLLLRQY
;
A
#
# COMPACT_ATOMS: atom_id res chain seq x y z
N MET A 1 -6.08 17.30 -14.06
CA MET A 1 -6.37 15.87 -13.81
C MET A 1 -6.28 15.66 -12.32
N THR A 2 -7.37 15.38 -11.63
CA THR A 2 -7.30 14.95 -10.23
C THR A 2 -6.49 13.65 -10.20
N ASN A 3 -5.44 13.62 -9.39
CA ASN A 3 -4.58 12.44 -9.26
C ASN A 3 -5.45 11.28 -8.76
N SER A 4 -5.71 10.28 -9.61
CA SER A 4 -6.65 9.19 -9.31
C SER A 4 -6.27 8.43 -8.04
N LEU A 5 -4.99 8.46 -7.64
CA LEU A 5 -4.50 7.91 -6.39
C LEU A 5 -5.03 8.66 -5.16
N THR A 6 -4.96 10.00 -5.15
CA THR A 6 -5.40 10.75 -3.97
C THR A 6 -6.90 10.61 -3.73
N ALA A 7 -7.68 10.38 -4.79
CA ALA A 7 -9.11 10.12 -4.70
C ALA A 7 -9.45 8.76 -4.06
N ILE A 8 -8.59 7.74 -4.18
CA ILE A 8 -8.84 6.40 -3.64
C ILE A 8 -8.25 6.18 -2.24
N LEU A 9 -7.31 7.02 -1.79
CA LEU A 9 -6.65 6.87 -0.48
C LEU A 9 -7.64 6.75 0.69
N PRO A 10 -8.74 7.55 0.78
CA PRO A 10 -9.71 7.39 1.86
C PRO A 10 -10.32 5.98 1.91
N THR A 11 -10.64 5.38 0.76
CA THR A 11 -11.18 4.01 0.67
C THR A 11 -10.15 2.95 1.09
N VAL A 12 -8.88 3.16 0.75
CA VAL A 12 -7.79 2.29 1.21
C VAL A 12 -7.66 2.37 2.72
N PHE A 13 -7.65 3.58 3.30
CA PHE A 13 -7.57 3.78 4.75
C PHE A 13 -8.74 3.15 5.51
N ASP A 14 -9.97 3.26 4.99
CA ASP A 14 -11.11 2.55 5.57
C ASP A 14 -10.93 1.03 5.51
N SER A 15 -10.41 0.50 4.41
CA SER A 15 -10.13 -0.94 4.27
C SER A 15 -9.09 -1.43 5.29
N LEU A 16 -8.02 -0.66 5.50
CA LEU A 16 -7.00 -0.96 6.51
C LEU A 16 -7.57 -0.88 7.93
N PHE A 17 -8.38 0.14 8.23
CA PHE A 17 -9.07 0.29 9.50
C PHE A 17 -9.98 -0.90 9.82
N TYR A 18 -10.80 -1.37 8.86
CA TYR A 18 -11.64 -2.54 9.07
C TYR A 18 -10.84 -3.84 9.14
N PHE A 19 -9.76 -3.97 8.35
CA PHE A 19 -8.88 -5.13 8.42
C PHE A 19 -8.22 -5.27 9.80
N ALA A 20 -7.70 -4.17 10.35
CA ALA A 20 -7.03 -4.14 11.67
C ALA A 20 -7.96 -4.51 12.83
N GLN A 21 -9.27 -4.29 12.68
CA GLN A 21 -10.29 -4.67 13.65
C GLN A 21 -10.77 -6.12 13.49
N SER A 22 -10.50 -6.77 12.36
CA SER A 22 -11.03 -8.10 12.11
C SER A 22 -10.35 -9.17 12.98
N ASP A 23 -11.12 -10.17 13.40
CA ASP A 23 -10.59 -11.36 14.06
C ASP A 23 -9.58 -12.13 13.18
N SER A 24 -9.64 -11.92 11.86
CA SER A 24 -8.76 -12.54 10.88
C SER A 24 -7.41 -11.84 10.70
N PHE A 25 -7.15 -10.72 11.38
CA PHE A 25 -5.94 -9.91 11.19
C PHE A 25 -4.67 -10.75 11.31
N TRP A 26 -4.48 -11.42 12.44
CA TRP A 26 -3.28 -12.21 12.71
C TRP A 26 -3.13 -13.39 11.76
N ASN A 27 -4.23 -14.04 11.39
CA ASN A 27 -4.19 -15.13 10.42
C ASN A 27 -3.72 -14.63 9.05
N LYS A 28 -4.21 -13.47 8.58
CA LYS A 28 -3.83 -12.89 7.29
C LYS A 28 -2.39 -12.37 7.28
N ILE A 29 -1.93 -11.76 8.37
CA ILE A 29 -0.52 -11.37 8.53
C ILE A 29 0.38 -12.61 8.48
N ALA A 30 0.02 -13.67 9.20
CA ALA A 30 0.80 -14.92 9.20
C ALA A 30 0.84 -15.61 7.82
N ILE A 31 -0.23 -15.51 7.03
CA ILE A 31 -0.24 -16.01 5.65
C ILE A 31 0.71 -15.21 4.75
N ALA A 32 0.75 -13.89 4.91
CA ALA A 32 1.54 -13.01 4.05
C ALA A 32 3.03 -13.02 4.39
N PHE A 33 3.36 -13.03 5.68
CA PHE A 33 4.73 -12.82 6.18
C PHE A 33 5.32 -14.06 6.87
N GLY A 34 4.58 -15.17 6.95
CA GLY A 34 4.98 -16.37 7.70
C GLY A 34 4.73 -16.22 9.20
N THR A 35 5.32 -17.08 10.02
CA THR A 35 5.12 -17.06 11.48
C THR A 35 6.26 -16.41 12.26
N GLU A 36 7.31 -15.94 11.57
CA GLU A 36 8.53 -15.37 12.15
C GLU A 36 8.63 -13.85 11.96
N TYR A 37 7.54 -13.17 11.61
CA TYR A 37 7.51 -11.71 11.55
C TYR A 37 7.65 -11.11 12.95
N ASP A 38 8.11 -9.86 13.01
CA ASP A 38 8.18 -9.11 14.27
C ASP A 38 6.76 -8.82 14.78
N LEU A 39 6.37 -9.52 15.84
CA LEU A 39 5.04 -9.37 16.44
C LEU A 39 4.81 -7.99 17.04
N ALA A 40 5.87 -7.37 17.58
CA ALA A 40 5.76 -6.05 18.19
C ALA A 40 5.50 -4.99 17.11
N GLU A 41 6.22 -5.06 15.99
CA GLU A 41 6.01 -4.17 14.84
C GLU A 41 4.61 -4.37 14.23
N ALA A 42 4.14 -5.62 14.12
CA ALA A 42 2.80 -5.91 13.62
C ALA A 42 1.67 -5.41 14.55
N GLU A 43 1.85 -5.49 15.87
CA GLU A 43 0.90 -4.93 16.85
C GLU A 43 0.88 -3.40 16.81
N GLU A 44 2.03 -2.77 16.61
CA GLU A 44 2.12 -1.33 16.43
C GLU A 44 1.35 -0.87 15.17
N ILE A 45 1.60 -1.52 14.03
CA ILE A 45 0.87 -1.26 12.77
C ILE A 45 -0.63 -1.42 12.98
N ARG A 46 -1.06 -2.51 13.64
CA ARG A 46 -2.47 -2.77 13.93
C ARG A 46 -3.08 -1.66 14.76
N THR A 47 -2.40 -1.23 15.82
CA THR A 47 -2.85 -0.16 16.72
C THR A 47 -2.99 1.18 15.98
N GLN A 48 -2.02 1.52 15.14
CA GLN A 48 -2.07 2.73 14.31
C GLN A 48 -3.29 2.71 13.38
N TRP A 49 -3.48 1.60 12.64
CA TRP A 49 -4.62 1.48 11.72
C TRP A 49 -5.97 1.51 12.42
N GLN A 50 -6.09 0.91 13.62
CA GLN A 50 -7.30 1.00 14.45
C GLN A 50 -7.60 2.44 14.91
N ASN A 51 -6.58 3.25 15.14
CA ASN A 51 -6.72 4.66 15.52
C ASN A 51 -6.87 5.61 14.33
N ARG A 52 -6.94 5.07 13.09
CA ARG A 52 -6.91 5.84 11.83
C ARG A 52 -5.65 6.69 11.66
N GLU A 53 -4.55 6.25 12.27
CA GLU A 53 -3.21 6.81 12.08
C GLU A 53 -2.52 6.09 10.93
N PHE A 54 -2.31 6.79 9.83
CA PHE A 54 -1.72 6.25 8.60
C PHE A 54 -0.43 6.98 8.18
N SER A 55 0.09 7.84 9.05
CA SER A 55 1.28 8.66 8.79
C SER A 55 2.57 7.85 8.58
N GLN A 56 2.61 6.60 9.02
CA GLN A 56 3.74 5.69 8.79
C GLN A 56 3.71 5.02 7.40
N LEU A 57 2.57 5.06 6.69
CA LEU A 57 2.50 4.46 5.35
C LEU A 57 3.41 5.23 4.38
N PRO A 58 4.17 4.52 3.53
CA PRO A 58 4.98 5.15 2.51
C PRO A 58 4.11 6.02 1.58
N GLU A 59 4.62 7.19 1.20
CA GLU A 59 3.97 7.99 0.15
C GLU A 59 4.11 7.28 -1.21
N ILE A 60 3.10 7.45 -2.07
CA ILE A 60 3.11 6.86 -3.42
C ILE A 60 3.37 7.96 -4.44
N GLU A 61 4.42 7.77 -5.24
CA GLU A 61 4.74 8.63 -6.37
C GLU A 61 4.66 7.86 -7.69
N ILE A 62 4.01 8.47 -8.67
CA ILE A 62 3.94 7.93 -10.03
C ILE A 62 5.03 8.55 -10.86
N ILE A 63 5.92 7.71 -11.36
CA ILE A 63 7.06 8.12 -12.16
C ILE A 63 7.02 7.46 -13.53
N SER A 64 7.67 8.10 -14.50
CA SER A 64 7.72 7.63 -15.88
C SER A 64 8.43 6.28 -15.97
N ASP A 65 7.94 5.39 -16.85
CA ASP A 65 8.64 4.18 -17.28
C ASP A 65 10.11 4.44 -17.67
N ALA A 66 10.43 5.63 -18.20
CA ALA A 66 11.81 5.98 -18.56
C ALA A 66 12.77 6.06 -17.36
N ILE A 67 12.24 6.27 -16.15
CA ILE A 67 13.02 6.33 -14.90
C ILE A 67 13.10 4.94 -14.27
N LEU A 68 12.01 4.18 -14.26
CA LEU A 68 11.96 2.83 -13.67
C LEU A 68 12.47 1.73 -14.60
N GLY A 69 12.61 1.98 -15.90
CA GLY A 69 12.96 0.94 -16.88
C GLY A 69 11.89 -0.16 -16.90
N ASP A 70 12.33 -1.41 -16.75
CA ASP A 70 11.44 -2.58 -16.78
C ASP A 70 10.71 -2.83 -15.45
N PHE A 71 10.99 -2.05 -14.41
CA PHE A 71 10.33 -2.19 -13.10
C PHE A 71 8.95 -1.55 -13.11
N ARG A 72 7.95 -2.27 -12.57
CA ARG A 72 6.58 -1.73 -12.42
C ARG A 72 6.40 -0.85 -11.17
N GLY A 73 7.38 -0.90 -10.27
CA GLY A 73 7.43 -0.12 -9.06
C GLY A 73 8.49 -0.65 -8.10
N GLY A 74 8.63 0.02 -6.96
CA GLY A 74 9.58 -0.35 -5.92
C GLY A 74 9.38 0.45 -4.65
N TYR A 75 9.91 -0.05 -3.54
CA TYR A 75 9.95 0.64 -2.26
C TYR A 75 11.36 1.15 -1.98
N ALA A 76 11.49 2.45 -1.75
CA ALA A 76 12.73 3.11 -1.37
C ALA A 76 12.77 3.33 0.14
N ALA A 77 13.50 2.47 0.84
CA ALA A 77 13.56 2.48 2.30
C ALA A 77 14.17 3.77 2.89
N ASN A 78 15.06 4.44 2.16
CA ASN A 78 15.71 5.67 2.61
C ASN A 78 14.78 6.90 2.60
N SER A 79 13.75 6.90 1.75
CA SER A 79 12.76 7.98 1.65
C SER A 79 11.38 7.56 2.14
N ASN A 80 11.21 6.32 2.60
CA ASN A 80 9.91 5.72 2.90
C ASN A 80 8.89 5.97 1.79
N GLN A 81 9.26 5.66 0.55
CA GLN A 81 8.47 6.00 -0.62
C GLN A 81 8.24 4.78 -1.53
N ILE A 82 7.01 4.64 -2.03
CA ILE A 82 6.67 3.69 -3.08
C ILE A 82 6.64 4.43 -4.40
N TYR A 83 7.45 3.98 -5.35
CA TYR A 83 7.38 4.43 -6.73
C TYR A 83 6.59 3.41 -7.55
N LEU A 84 5.67 3.89 -8.38
CA LEU A 84 4.96 3.05 -9.36
C LEU A 84 5.15 3.64 -10.76
N ALA A 85 5.35 2.77 -11.74
CA ALA A 85 5.44 3.17 -13.14
C ALA A 85 4.08 3.68 -13.64
N ASP A 86 4.05 4.73 -14.45
CA ASP A 86 2.80 5.22 -15.04
C ASP A 86 2.13 4.17 -15.95
N SER A 87 2.90 3.28 -16.62
CA SER A 87 2.34 2.12 -17.33
C SER A 87 1.60 1.12 -16.45
N PHE A 88 1.99 0.98 -15.17
CA PHE A 88 1.33 0.08 -14.23
C PHE A 88 -0.14 0.47 -14.04
N LEU A 89 -0.43 1.76 -14.02
CA LEU A 89 -1.79 2.30 -13.89
C LEU A 89 -2.55 2.37 -15.21
N LYS A 90 -1.85 2.42 -16.36
CA LYS A 90 -2.46 2.40 -17.70
C LYS A 90 -3.11 1.06 -18.05
N LEU A 91 -2.79 -0.03 -17.33
CA LEU A 91 -3.37 -1.36 -17.55
C LEU A 91 -4.90 -1.45 -17.33
N LEU A 92 -5.53 -0.44 -16.72
CA LEU A 92 -6.98 -0.43 -16.45
C LEU A 92 -7.87 0.05 -17.62
N LEU A 93 -7.31 0.51 -18.75
CA LEU A 93 -8.10 1.07 -19.86
C LEU A 93 -8.23 0.17 -21.11
N LEU A 94 -7.61 -1.02 -21.14
CA LEU A 94 -7.65 -1.93 -22.30
C LEU A 94 -8.69 -3.08 -22.17
N ARG A 95 -9.63 -3.00 -21.21
CA ARG A 95 -10.77 -3.93 -21.11
C ARG A 95 -12.12 -3.26 -21.39
N GLN A 96 -12.17 -2.35 -22.35
CA GLN A 96 -13.43 -2.04 -23.03
C GLN A 96 -13.18 -2.06 -24.54
N TYR A 97 -13.97 -2.91 -25.21
CA TYR A 97 -14.09 -3.20 -26.65
C TYR A 97 -13.11 -4.23 -27.21
#